data_AF-A0A972NM67-F1
#
_entry.id   AF-A0A972NM67-F1
#
_cell.length_a   1.000
_cell.length_b   1.000
_cell.length_c   1.000
_cell.angle_alpha   90.00
_cell.angle_beta   90.00
_cell.angle_gamma   90.00
#
_symmetry.space_group_name_H-M   'P 1'
#
loop_
_entity.id
_entity.type
_entity.pdbx_description
1 polymer ?
#
loop_
_entity_poly.entity_id
_entity_poly.type
_entity_poly.pdbx_seq_one_letter_code
_entity_poly.pdbx_strand_id
1 'polypeptide(L)'
;MPSASTVLPRDAVFRDAPTLGVAAARINAALDKARYGDRRYFVIKGGFVLLTRIEQTEKDGTPKPPPARWDTQISYIDSFSVPGMLKTFVLAPDGYFQVLAFVVTDEPVNSRKVAGTDVEVSHLLASGLHYPPPSVTLTPTSKNNQCTVLVYEFEKSADSKDTDKLFSQKGRMTAQEHLAKASLWTALESTQ
;
A
#
# COMPACT_ATOMS: atom_id res chain seq x y z
N MET A 1 -10.12 -5.79 -6.32
CA MET A 1 -9.08 -5.28 -7.24
C MET A 1 -8.69 -3.87 -6.79
N PRO A 2 -7.45 -3.39 -7.02
CA PRO A 2 -7.12 -2.01 -6.70
C PRO A 2 -8.01 -1.05 -7.50
N SER A 3 -8.44 0.01 -6.84
CA SER A 3 -9.30 1.07 -7.39
C SER A 3 -8.54 2.01 -8.33
N ALA A 4 -7.24 2.18 -8.09
CA ALA A 4 -6.31 2.94 -8.92
C ALA A 4 -4.89 2.39 -8.77
N SER A 5 -4.03 2.69 -9.74
CA SER A 5 -2.59 2.38 -9.67
C SER A 5 -1.76 3.41 -10.41
N THR A 6 -0.51 3.61 -9.97
CA THR A 6 0.47 4.45 -10.69
C THR A 6 1.88 3.89 -10.52
N VAL A 7 2.75 4.16 -11.48
CA VAL A 7 4.19 3.87 -11.37
C VAL A 7 4.87 5.16 -10.91
N LEU A 8 5.63 5.09 -9.81
CA LEU A 8 6.39 6.25 -9.32
C LEU A 8 7.55 6.56 -10.27
N PRO A 9 7.94 7.85 -10.40
CA PRO A 9 9.19 8.21 -11.06
C PRO A 9 10.36 7.41 -10.45
N ARG A 10 11.18 6.80 -11.30
CA ARG A 10 12.24 5.88 -10.85
C ARG A 10 13.15 6.52 -9.79
N ASP A 11 13.53 7.78 -10.01
CA ASP A 11 14.42 8.51 -9.09
C ASP A 11 13.84 8.69 -7.70
N ALA A 12 12.51 8.82 -7.57
CA ALA A 12 11.83 8.99 -6.28
C ALA A 12 12.04 7.78 -5.35
N VAL A 13 12.45 6.63 -5.88
CA VAL A 13 12.69 5.40 -5.10
C VAL A 13 14.12 4.88 -5.25
N PHE A 14 14.70 4.98 -6.45
CA PHE A 14 15.91 4.25 -6.81
C PHE A 14 17.14 5.13 -7.10
N ARG A 15 17.04 6.46 -7.07
CA ARG A 15 18.22 7.35 -7.20
C ARG A 15 19.26 6.97 -6.14
N ASP A 16 20.49 6.69 -6.52
CA ASP A 16 21.57 6.29 -5.60
C ASP A 16 21.19 5.18 -4.61
N ALA A 17 20.25 4.30 -4.99
CA ALA A 17 19.85 3.16 -4.19
C ALA A 17 20.54 1.90 -4.73
N PRO A 18 21.71 1.50 -4.21
CA PRO A 18 22.44 0.33 -4.71
C PRO A 18 21.68 -0.97 -4.46
N THR A 19 20.82 -1.02 -3.44
CA THR A 19 20.04 -2.22 -3.09
C THR A 19 18.56 -1.91 -2.86
N LEU A 20 17.73 -2.95 -2.92
CA LEU A 20 16.30 -2.85 -2.56
C LEU A 20 16.09 -2.43 -1.10
N GLY A 21 17.05 -2.67 -0.22
CA GLY A 21 17.03 -2.15 1.16
C GLY A 21 17.08 -0.63 1.22
N VAL A 22 17.94 -0.01 0.40
CA VAL A 22 18.01 1.46 0.32
C VAL A 22 16.73 2.04 -0.29
N ALA A 23 16.18 1.38 -1.32
CA ALA A 23 14.88 1.75 -1.87
C ALA A 23 13.75 1.67 -0.83
N ALA A 24 13.71 0.59 -0.03
CA ALA A 24 12.74 0.43 1.06
C ALA A 24 12.89 1.52 2.12
N ALA A 25 14.12 1.88 2.49
CA ALA A 25 14.39 2.96 3.43
C ALA A 25 13.87 4.32 2.94
N ARG A 26 14.00 4.61 1.63
CA ARG A 26 13.46 5.84 1.05
C ARG A 26 11.93 5.89 1.10
N ILE A 27 11.25 4.79 0.75
CA ILE A 27 9.79 4.70 0.87
C ILE A 27 9.37 4.88 2.34
N ASN A 28 10.11 4.28 3.27
CA ASN A 28 9.84 4.44 4.70
C ASN A 28 9.98 5.88 5.18
N ALA A 29 11.04 6.58 4.78
CA ALA A 29 11.23 7.98 5.15
C ALA A 29 10.08 8.86 4.64
N ALA A 30 9.56 8.59 3.43
CA ALA A 30 8.39 9.30 2.91
C ALA A 30 7.11 8.98 3.70
N LEU A 31 6.89 7.71 4.04
CA LEU A 31 5.78 7.27 4.89
C LEU A 31 5.84 7.90 6.28
N ASP A 32 7.02 8.01 6.89
CA ASP A 32 7.24 8.63 8.20
C ASP A 32 6.93 10.13 8.16
N LYS A 33 7.40 10.84 7.13
CA LYS A 33 7.05 12.26 6.88
C LYS A 33 5.54 12.45 6.74
N ALA A 34 4.85 11.50 6.09
CA ALA A 34 3.40 11.48 5.93
C ALA A 34 2.64 10.90 7.15
N ARG A 35 3.35 10.55 8.22
CA ARG A 35 2.84 9.99 9.50
C ARG A 35 2.19 8.61 9.41
N TYR A 36 2.54 7.79 8.43
CA TYR A 36 2.20 6.37 8.43
C TYR A 36 3.17 5.63 9.36
N GLY A 37 2.76 5.36 10.61
CA GLY A 37 3.59 4.62 11.56
C GLY A 37 3.72 3.14 11.20
N ASP A 38 2.57 2.50 10.92
CA ASP A 38 2.49 1.05 10.75
C ASP A 38 2.51 0.62 9.28
N ARG A 39 3.33 -0.40 8.99
CA ARG A 39 3.47 -1.00 7.66
C ARG A 39 3.86 -2.47 7.75
N ARG A 40 3.59 -3.22 6.68
CA ARG A 40 3.88 -4.65 6.57
C ARG A 40 4.60 -4.94 5.26
N TYR A 41 5.61 -5.80 5.33
CA TYR A 41 6.37 -6.26 4.18
C TYR A 41 6.02 -7.69 3.83
N PHE A 42 5.91 -7.93 2.53
CA PHE A 42 5.73 -9.25 1.93
C PHE A 42 6.80 -9.46 0.87
N VAL A 43 7.49 -10.59 0.91
CA VAL A 43 8.48 -10.93 -0.10
C VAL A 43 7.76 -11.38 -1.36
N ILE A 44 8.21 -10.91 -2.51
CA ILE A 44 7.72 -11.36 -3.82
C ILE A 44 8.92 -11.69 -4.72
N LYS A 45 8.64 -12.32 -5.85
CA LYS A 45 9.67 -12.52 -6.87
C LYS A 45 10.20 -11.15 -7.35
N GLY A 46 11.53 -11.02 -7.40
CA GLY A 46 12.20 -9.78 -7.82
C GLY A 46 12.14 -8.62 -6.81
N GLY A 47 11.53 -8.80 -5.63
CA GLY A 47 11.55 -7.75 -4.60
C GLY A 47 10.55 -7.92 -3.46
N PHE A 48 9.77 -6.86 -3.18
CA PHE A 48 8.85 -6.82 -2.03
C PHE A 48 7.59 -6.00 -2.31
N VAL A 49 6.57 -6.24 -1.48
CA VAL A 49 5.41 -5.36 -1.31
C VAL A 49 5.47 -4.75 0.08
N LEU A 50 5.32 -3.43 0.17
CA LEU A 50 5.09 -2.71 1.43
C LEU A 50 3.62 -2.27 1.46
N LEU A 51 2.88 -2.75 2.44
CA LEU A 51 1.48 -2.41 2.67
C LEU A 51 1.36 -1.44 3.86
N THR A 52 0.64 -0.33 3.69
CA THR A 52 0.34 0.57 4.80
C THR A 52 -0.76 0.00 5.70
N ARG A 53 -0.88 0.52 6.92
CA ARG A 53 -2.13 0.40 7.67
C ARG A 53 -3.30 1.03 6.91
N ILE A 54 -4.50 0.69 7.37
CA ILE A 54 -5.75 1.27 6.92
C ILE A 54 -5.81 2.73 7.36
N GLU A 55 -6.21 3.58 6.42
CA GLU A 55 -6.35 5.01 6.61
C GLU A 55 -7.78 5.45 6.37
N GLN A 56 -8.35 6.23 7.30
CA GLN A 56 -9.59 6.96 7.08
C GLN A 56 -9.35 8.28 6.36
N THR A 57 -10.21 8.56 5.40
CA THR A 57 -10.20 9.78 4.60
C THR A 57 -11.56 10.46 4.65
N GLU A 58 -11.55 11.74 4.29
CA GLU A 58 -12.76 12.46 3.91
C GLU A 58 -13.25 11.98 2.53
N LYS A 59 -14.46 12.39 2.15
CA LYS A 59 -15.05 12.05 0.84
C LYS A 59 -14.20 12.50 -0.35
N ASP A 60 -13.36 13.50 -0.16
CA ASP A 60 -12.45 14.00 -1.19
C ASP A 60 -11.07 13.31 -1.17
N GLY A 61 -10.86 12.31 -0.30
CA GLY A 61 -9.60 11.57 -0.14
C GLY A 61 -8.57 12.23 0.76
N THR A 62 -8.86 13.40 1.34
CA THR A 62 -7.98 14.03 2.33
C THR A 62 -7.93 13.17 3.59
N PRO A 63 -6.75 12.81 4.14
CA PRO A 63 -6.70 12.05 5.38
C PRO A 63 -7.40 12.79 6.51
N LYS A 64 -8.20 12.07 7.30
CA LYS A 64 -8.78 12.65 8.52
C LYS A 64 -7.67 13.08 9.48
N PRO A 65 -7.91 14.06 10.37
CA PRO A 65 -6.96 14.36 11.45
C PRO A 65 -6.86 13.17 12.43
N PRO A 66 -5.70 12.94 13.07
CA PRO A 66 -5.60 12.00 14.18
C PRO A 66 -6.54 12.38 15.35
N PRO A 67 -7.09 11.41 16.10
CA PRO A 67 -6.88 9.97 15.96
C PRO A 67 -7.73 9.32 14.86
N ALA A 68 -8.76 10.01 14.35
CA ALA A 68 -9.76 9.46 13.42
C ALA A 68 -9.15 8.86 12.14
N ARG A 69 -8.03 9.43 11.64
CA ARG A 69 -7.23 8.88 10.53
C ARG A 69 -6.96 7.38 10.66
N TRP A 70 -6.76 6.95 11.90
CA TRP A 70 -6.22 5.67 12.32
C TRP A 70 -7.20 4.90 13.20
N ASP A 71 -8.36 5.48 13.50
CA ASP A 71 -9.38 4.90 14.38
C ASP A 71 -10.19 3.83 13.65
N THR A 72 -9.47 2.79 13.24
CA THR A 72 -10.04 1.54 12.78
C THR A 72 -9.81 0.55 13.91
N GLN A 73 -10.84 -0.17 14.36
CA GLN A 73 -10.66 -1.33 15.27
C GLN A 73 -9.85 -2.48 14.64
N ILE A 74 -9.19 -2.21 13.52
CA ILE A 74 -8.48 -3.11 12.64
C ILE A 74 -7.14 -2.42 12.40
N SER A 75 -6.12 -2.85 13.12
CA SER A 75 -4.78 -2.31 12.93
C SER A 75 -4.00 -3.06 11.84
N TYR A 76 -4.39 -4.31 11.53
CA TYR A 76 -3.59 -5.18 10.65
C TYR A 76 -4.43 -6.09 9.75
N ILE A 77 -3.86 -6.36 8.59
CA ILE A 77 -4.29 -7.39 7.65
C ILE A 77 -3.24 -8.51 7.76
N ASP A 78 -3.60 -9.62 8.39
CA ASP A 78 -2.67 -10.71 8.72
C ASP A 78 -2.23 -11.55 7.51
N SER A 79 -2.82 -11.33 6.33
CA SER A 79 -2.40 -11.96 5.07
C SER A 79 -2.66 -11.02 3.90
N PHE A 80 -1.78 -10.96 2.90
CA PHE A 80 -2.03 -10.23 1.64
C PHE A 80 -3.07 -10.98 0.80
N SER A 81 -4.30 -11.02 1.31
CA SER A 81 -5.49 -11.48 0.62
C SER A 81 -6.43 -10.28 0.57
N VAL A 82 -6.63 -9.72 -0.62
CA VAL A 82 -7.59 -8.63 -0.84
C VAL A 82 -9.00 -9.02 -0.33
N PRO A 83 -9.46 -10.29 -0.45
CA PRO A 83 -10.67 -10.76 0.24
C PRO A 83 -10.52 -10.92 1.77
N GLY A 84 -9.36 -11.34 2.28
CA GLY A 84 -9.10 -11.47 3.72
C GLY A 84 -9.07 -10.13 4.45
N MET A 85 -8.60 -9.09 3.76
CA MET A 85 -8.65 -7.69 4.19
C MET A 85 -10.08 -7.24 4.53
N LEU A 86 -11.11 -7.74 3.83
CA LEU A 86 -12.51 -7.33 4.02
C LEU A 86 -13.20 -7.94 5.24
N LYS A 87 -12.82 -9.16 5.65
CA LYS A 87 -13.49 -9.86 6.78
C LYS A 87 -13.29 -9.15 8.11
N THR A 88 -12.26 -8.32 8.23
CA THR A 88 -11.97 -7.56 9.45
C THR A 88 -12.75 -6.23 9.50
N PHE A 89 -13.27 -5.72 8.38
CA PHE A 89 -13.96 -4.42 8.28
C PHE A 89 -15.38 -4.35 8.84
N VAL A 90 -15.93 -5.46 9.32
CA VAL A 90 -17.29 -5.53 9.84
C VAL A 90 -17.53 -4.54 11.00
N LEU A 91 -16.50 -4.17 11.77
CA LEU A 91 -16.60 -3.28 12.95
C LEU A 91 -16.11 -1.83 12.73
N ALA A 92 -15.59 -1.48 11.55
CA ALA A 92 -15.15 -0.09 11.29
C ALA A 92 -16.32 0.92 11.33
N PRO A 93 -16.10 2.20 11.66
CA PRO A 93 -17.11 3.24 11.49
C PRO A 93 -17.52 3.43 10.02
N ASP A 94 -18.65 4.08 9.79
CA ASP A 94 -19.02 4.54 8.45
C ASP A 94 -18.02 5.59 7.95
N GLY A 95 -17.65 5.50 6.67
CA GLY A 95 -16.72 6.45 6.07
C GLY A 95 -15.94 5.91 4.87
N TYR A 96 -14.93 6.68 4.47
CA TYR A 96 -14.06 6.40 3.34
C TYR A 96 -12.70 5.95 3.82
N PHE A 97 -12.17 4.89 3.22
CA PHE A 97 -10.94 4.27 3.64
C PHE A 97 -10.03 4.00 2.44
N GLN A 98 -8.73 3.97 2.73
CA GLN A 98 -7.73 3.54 1.76
C GLN A 98 -6.63 2.69 2.38
N VAL A 99 -6.05 1.82 1.55
CA VAL A 99 -4.80 1.11 1.82
C VAL A 99 -3.89 1.28 0.61
N LEU A 100 -2.62 1.57 0.86
CA LEU A 100 -1.60 1.74 -0.17
C LEU A 100 -0.67 0.52 -0.17
N ALA A 101 -0.43 -0.06 -1.34
CA ALA A 101 0.58 -1.11 -1.53
C ALA A 101 1.66 -0.61 -2.49
N PHE A 102 2.90 -0.52 -2.00
CA PHE A 102 4.08 -0.22 -2.79
C PHE A 102 4.70 -1.53 -3.25
N VAL A 103 4.52 -1.87 -4.52
CA VAL A 103 5.09 -3.06 -5.15
C VAL A 103 6.42 -2.67 -5.79
N VAL A 104 7.51 -3.17 -5.23
CA VAL A 104 8.88 -2.94 -5.68
C VAL A 104 9.43 -4.24 -6.27
N THR A 105 9.60 -4.28 -7.59
CA THR A 105 10.10 -5.46 -8.31
C THR A 105 10.64 -5.06 -9.68
N ASP A 106 11.44 -5.90 -10.29
CA ASP A 106 11.85 -5.82 -11.70
C ASP A 106 10.94 -6.62 -12.65
N GLU A 107 9.92 -7.30 -12.12
CA GLU A 107 8.92 -8.00 -12.91
C GLU A 107 7.72 -7.09 -13.28
N PRO A 108 7.05 -7.35 -14.42
CA PRO A 108 5.86 -6.60 -14.80
C PRO A 108 4.73 -6.74 -13.76
N VAL A 109 4.26 -5.61 -13.24
CA VAL A 109 3.12 -5.57 -12.30
C VAL A 109 1.82 -5.45 -13.09
N ASN A 110 1.04 -6.53 -13.15
CA ASN A 110 -0.31 -6.48 -13.71
C ASN A 110 -1.31 -6.14 -12.61
N SER A 111 -1.73 -4.88 -12.47
CA SER A 111 -2.62 -4.42 -11.38
C SER A 111 -3.96 -5.16 -11.31
N ARG A 112 -4.49 -5.67 -12.43
CA ARG A 112 -5.68 -6.54 -12.44
C ARG A 112 -5.40 -7.90 -11.84
N LYS A 113 -4.23 -8.45 -12.15
CA LYS A 113 -3.75 -9.68 -11.56
C LYS A 113 -3.10 -9.47 -10.19
N VAL A 114 -2.70 -8.30 -9.69
CA VAL A 114 -2.19 -8.24 -8.29
C VAL A 114 -3.28 -8.64 -7.28
N ALA A 115 -4.56 -8.56 -7.68
CA ALA A 115 -5.70 -9.10 -6.95
C ALA A 115 -5.93 -10.62 -7.13
N GLY A 116 -5.05 -11.33 -7.84
CA GLY A 116 -5.18 -12.75 -8.21
C GLY A 116 -3.94 -13.36 -8.87
N THR A 117 -2.77 -12.78 -8.62
CA THR A 117 -1.48 -13.36 -8.93
C THR A 117 -1.36 -14.34 -7.80
N ASP A 118 -1.11 -15.59 -8.16
CA ASP A 118 -0.41 -16.55 -7.34
C ASP A 118 0.99 -16.01 -6.96
N VAL A 119 1.07 -14.79 -6.42
CA VAL A 119 1.98 -14.54 -5.32
C VAL A 119 1.48 -15.52 -4.29
N GLU A 120 2.29 -16.54 -4.07
CA GLU A 120 2.21 -17.52 -3.00
C GLU A 120 2.31 -16.82 -1.63
N VAL A 121 1.42 -15.83 -1.38
CA VAL A 121 1.22 -15.18 -0.08
C VAL A 121 0.79 -16.23 0.94
N SER A 122 0.17 -17.31 0.48
CA SER A 122 -0.18 -18.49 1.25
C SER A 122 0.99 -19.08 2.05
N HIS A 123 2.24 -18.86 1.65
CA HIS A 123 3.42 -19.33 2.39
C HIS A 123 4.23 -18.24 3.09
N LEU A 124 3.96 -16.96 2.84
CA LEU A 124 4.69 -15.83 3.44
C LEU A 124 3.85 -15.14 4.52
N LEU A 125 3.82 -15.84 5.66
CA LEU A 125 3.56 -15.38 7.01
C LEU A 125 2.15 -14.81 7.25
N ALA A 126 1.42 -15.50 8.15
CA ALA A 126 0.20 -15.03 8.81
C ALA A 126 0.39 -13.75 9.68
N SER A 127 1.48 -13.01 9.46
CA SER A 127 1.74 -11.66 9.95
C SER A 127 2.85 -11.08 9.07
N GLY A 128 2.56 -10.09 8.23
CA GLY A 128 3.59 -9.46 7.40
C GLY A 128 4.76 -8.92 8.23
N LEU A 129 5.97 -8.87 7.66
CA LEU A 129 7.17 -8.47 8.38
C LEU A 129 7.18 -6.96 8.66
N HIS A 130 7.80 -6.50 9.76
CA HIS A 130 8.01 -5.06 9.97
C HIS A 130 9.12 -4.48 9.08
N TYR A 131 9.97 -5.35 8.52
CA TYR A 131 11.08 -4.99 7.65
C TYR A 131 11.35 -6.13 6.65
N PRO A 132 11.78 -5.89 5.39
CA PRO A 132 12.13 -6.96 4.48
C PRO A 132 13.36 -7.74 4.97
N PRO A 133 13.43 -9.07 4.75
CA PRO A 133 14.56 -9.87 5.21
C PRO A 133 15.84 -9.54 4.44
N PRO A 134 17.03 -9.90 4.97
CA PRO A 134 18.32 -9.67 4.29
C PRO A 134 18.38 -10.20 2.86
N SER A 135 17.71 -11.33 2.59
CA SER A 135 17.60 -11.93 1.24
C SER A 135 16.96 -11.01 0.20
N VAL A 136 16.19 -10.00 0.64
CA VAL A 136 15.61 -8.97 -0.23
C VAL A 136 16.41 -7.67 -0.14
N THR A 137 16.79 -7.24 1.07
CA THR A 137 17.41 -5.91 1.24
C THR A 137 18.83 -5.82 0.70
N LEU A 138 19.53 -6.95 0.55
CA LEU A 138 20.85 -7.03 -0.08
C LEU A 138 20.79 -7.19 -1.60
N THR A 139 19.60 -7.40 -2.19
CA THR A 139 19.44 -7.54 -3.64
C THR A 139 19.79 -6.23 -4.34
N PRO A 140 20.71 -6.24 -5.32
CA PRO A 140 21.07 -5.04 -6.07
C PRO A 140 19.88 -4.48 -6.85
N THR A 141 19.78 -3.16 -6.95
CA THR A 141 18.81 -2.56 -7.87
C THR A 141 19.31 -2.67 -9.31
N SER A 142 18.37 -2.86 -10.22
CA SER A 142 18.57 -2.86 -11.67
C SER A 142 17.81 -1.69 -12.30
N LYS A 143 18.09 -1.42 -13.57
CA LYS A 143 17.34 -0.43 -14.37
C LYS A 143 15.87 -0.82 -14.58
N ASN A 144 15.55 -2.10 -14.41
CA ASN A 144 14.21 -2.64 -14.61
C ASN A 144 13.36 -2.56 -13.34
N ASN A 145 13.96 -2.34 -12.16
CA ASN A 145 13.17 -2.18 -10.94
C ASN A 145 12.24 -0.96 -11.05
N GLN A 146 10.98 -1.19 -10.73
CA GLN A 146 9.92 -0.19 -10.67
C GLN A 146 9.27 -0.20 -9.30
N CYS A 147 8.66 0.92 -8.93
CA CYS A 147 7.76 0.99 -7.78
C CYS A 147 6.37 1.33 -8.29
N THR A 148 5.48 0.34 -8.26
CA THR A 148 4.06 0.52 -8.59
C THR A 148 3.28 0.68 -7.30
N VAL A 149 2.54 1.77 -7.17
CA VAL A 149 1.61 1.98 -6.05
C VAL A 149 0.22 1.53 -6.48
N LEU A 150 -0.37 0.66 -5.68
CA LEU A 150 -1.77 0.23 -5.80
C LEU A 150 -2.58 0.86 -4.68
N VAL A 151 -3.73 1.42 -5.04
CA VAL A 151 -4.66 2.03 -4.09
C VAL A 151 -5.91 1.17 -3.98
N TYR A 152 -6.16 0.69 -2.77
CA TYR A 152 -7.40 0.01 -2.42
C TYR A 152 -8.30 1.00 -1.69
N GLU A 153 -9.26 1.56 -2.40
CA GLU A 153 -10.28 2.46 -1.86
C GLU A 153 -11.57 1.69 -1.59
N PHE A 154 -12.22 1.99 -0.46
CA PHE A 154 -13.53 1.44 -0.13
C PHE A 154 -14.35 2.41 0.75
N GLU A 155 -15.66 2.31 0.63
CA GLU A 155 -16.63 3.06 1.43
C GLU A 155 -17.39 2.07 2.31
N LYS A 156 -17.51 2.39 3.60
CA LYS A 156 -18.37 1.67 4.52
C LYS A 156 -19.59 2.53 4.86
N SER A 157 -20.78 1.95 4.71
CA SER A 157 -22.04 2.49 5.22
C SER A 157 -22.75 1.48 6.11
N ALA A 158 -23.62 1.94 7.01
CA ALA A 158 -24.41 1.09 7.90
C ALA A 158 -25.22 -0.01 7.19
N ASP A 159 -25.61 0.22 5.93
CA ASP A 159 -26.37 -0.73 5.11
C ASP A 159 -25.48 -1.75 4.35
N SER A 160 -24.16 -1.62 4.46
CA SER A 160 -23.16 -2.48 3.80
C SER A 160 -23.06 -3.83 4.51
N LYS A 161 -24.10 -4.66 4.40
CA LYS A 161 -24.07 -6.07 4.86
C LYS A 161 -23.21 -6.98 3.97
N ASP A 162 -22.81 -6.46 2.82
CA ASP A 162 -22.14 -7.20 1.76
C ASP A 162 -20.72 -6.66 1.58
N THR A 163 -19.73 -7.41 2.08
CA THR A 163 -18.32 -7.05 1.97
C THR A 163 -17.85 -6.95 0.52
N ASP A 164 -18.54 -7.63 -0.41
CA ASP A 164 -18.18 -7.63 -1.83
C ASP A 164 -18.55 -6.31 -2.53
N LYS A 165 -19.37 -5.46 -1.90
CA LYS A 165 -19.71 -4.11 -2.38
C LYS A 165 -18.83 -3.00 -1.82
N LEU A 166 -17.91 -3.31 -0.91
CA LEU A 166 -17.06 -2.31 -0.26
C LEU A 166 -16.06 -1.69 -1.25
N PHE A 167 -15.57 -2.46 -2.22
CA PHE A 167 -14.67 -1.91 -3.24
C PHE A 167 -15.45 -1.18 -4.32
N SER A 168 -15.21 0.13 -4.45
CA SER A 168 -15.68 0.86 -5.62
C SER A 168 -15.02 0.28 -6.88
N GLN A 169 -15.81 -0.22 -7.82
CA GLN A 169 -15.30 -0.73 -9.10
C GLN A 169 -14.59 0.35 -9.95
N LYS A 170 -14.78 1.62 -9.59
CA LYS A 170 -14.10 2.79 -10.17
C LYS A 170 -13.67 3.71 -9.03
N GLY A 171 -12.37 3.83 -8.78
CA GLY A 171 -11.86 4.73 -7.74
C GLY A 171 -12.37 6.17 -7.94
N ARG A 172 -12.65 6.87 -6.84
CA ARG A 172 -13.11 8.27 -6.86
C ARG A 172 -12.06 9.23 -7.44
N MET A 173 -10.79 8.84 -7.38
CA MET A 173 -9.65 9.61 -7.85
C MET A 173 -8.51 8.72 -8.34
N THR A 174 -7.51 9.33 -8.97
CA THR A 174 -6.29 8.67 -9.44
C THR A 174 -5.36 8.34 -8.28
N ALA A 175 -4.46 7.37 -8.48
CA ALA A 175 -3.46 7.01 -7.46
C ALA A 175 -2.51 8.17 -7.12
N GLN A 176 -2.22 9.06 -8.08
CA GLN A 176 -1.42 10.24 -7.83
C GLN A 176 -2.16 11.25 -6.92
N GLU A 177 -3.47 11.45 -7.12
CA GLU A 177 -4.27 12.31 -6.25
C GLU A 177 -4.34 11.77 -4.81
N HIS A 178 -4.50 10.44 -4.65
CA HIS A 178 -4.41 9.80 -3.34
C HIS A 178 -3.06 10.07 -2.66
N LEU A 179 -1.95 9.86 -3.38
CA LEU A 179 -0.61 10.09 -2.86
C LEU A 179 -0.35 11.57 -2.53
N ALA A 180 -0.86 12.50 -3.34
CA ALA A 180 -0.73 13.93 -3.09
C ALA A 180 -1.50 14.34 -1.83
N LYS A 181 -2.76 13.90 -1.70
CA LYS A 181 -3.59 14.17 -0.52
C LYS A 181 -3.02 13.55 0.77
N ALA A 182 -2.40 12.38 0.66
CA ALA A 182 -1.66 11.74 1.75
C ALA A 182 -0.31 12.41 2.07
N SER A 183 0.08 13.49 1.38
CA SER A 183 1.40 14.12 1.46
C SER A 183 2.57 13.18 1.10
N LEU A 184 2.30 12.06 0.43
CA LEU A 184 3.30 11.08 0.03
C LEU A 184 3.99 11.46 -1.29
N TRP A 185 3.26 12.06 -2.23
CA TRP A 185 3.83 12.42 -3.54
C TRP A 185 5.05 13.33 -3.40
N THR A 186 4.87 14.46 -2.70
CA THR A 186 5.97 15.39 -2.43
C THR A 186 7.01 14.80 -1.47
N ALA A 187 6.64 13.95 -0.51
CA ALA A 187 7.61 13.32 0.39
C ALA A 187 8.56 12.35 -0.34
N LEU A 188 8.05 11.64 -1.35
CA LEU A 188 8.85 10.77 -2.23
C LEU A 188 9.76 11.58 -3.16
N GLU A 189 9.30 12.74 -3.65
CA GLU A 189 10.10 13.63 -4.49
C GLU A 189 11.14 14.45 -3.71
N SER A 190 10.89 14.76 -2.43
CA SER A 190 11.73 15.63 -1.57
C SER A 190 12.75 14.88 -0.73
N THR A 191 12.85 13.56 -0.85
CA THR A 191 13.91 12.78 -0.17
C THR A 191 15.22 12.83 -1.00
N GLN A 192 15.54 14.05 -1.45
CA GLN A 192 16.75 14.43 -2.18
C GLN A 192 17.87 14.78 -1.22
#